data_AF-A0A1Q8SN98-F1
#
_entry.id   AF-A0A1Q8SN98-F1
#
_cell.length_a   1.000
_cell.length_b   1.000
_cell.length_c   1.000
_cell.angle_alpha   90.00
_cell.angle_beta   90.00
_cell.angle_gamma   90.00
#
_symmetry.space_group_name_H-M   'P 1'
#
loop_
_entity.id
_entity.type
_entity.pdbx_description
1 polymer ?
#
loop_
_entity_poly.entity_id
_entity_poly.type
_entity_poly.pdbx_seq_one_letter_code
_entity_poly.pdbx_strand_id
1 'polypeptide(L)'
;MQEFPHDLHRQRGAVRLPRIIHRPDLQSRRQRSVFALVAGIGWMLWLYLLLPLATIGSWIFGVHRFDTYVIDNHGHAWASLAIYAATIVLAGAALLVWAFYNYRRFRHADRRQPASPVTPEKLALSFGVNSAQVAELQRARSVTLEHDAKGNIIRSARHEEV
;
A
#
# COMPACT_ATOMS: atom_id res chain seq x y z
N MET A 1 -57.77 17.04 -13.65
CA MET A 1 -57.08 17.61 -12.47
C MET A 1 -56.92 16.47 -11.48
N GLN A 2 -55.83 15.71 -11.61
CA GLN A 2 -55.46 14.62 -10.70
C GLN A 2 -54.20 15.09 -10.00
N GLU A 3 -54.32 15.41 -8.71
CA GLU A 3 -53.20 15.82 -7.87
C GLU A 3 -52.28 14.62 -7.66
N PHE A 4 -51.06 14.73 -8.20
CA PHE A 4 -49.95 13.83 -7.91
C PHE A 4 -49.41 14.17 -6.52
N PRO A 5 -49.46 13.24 -5.54
CA PRO A 5 -48.81 13.47 -4.26
C PRO A 5 -47.29 13.43 -4.48
N HIS A 6 -46.66 14.61 -4.40
CA HIS A 6 -45.22 14.81 -4.47
C HIS A 6 -44.56 14.48 -3.13
N ASP A 7 -44.68 13.24 -2.68
CA ASP A 7 -44.05 12.78 -1.44
C ASP A 7 -42.73 12.07 -1.77
N LEU A 8 -41.77 12.82 -2.29
CA LEU A 8 -40.37 12.40 -2.36
C LEU A 8 -39.73 12.50 -0.97
N HIS A 9 -40.29 11.78 0.01
CA HIS A 9 -39.58 11.45 1.24
C HIS A 9 -38.51 10.43 0.91
N ARG A 10 -37.42 10.98 0.38
CA ARG A 10 -36.10 10.39 0.16
C ARG A 10 -35.73 9.49 1.35
N GLN A 11 -36.07 8.21 1.26
CA GLN A 11 -35.51 7.16 2.11
C GLN A 11 -34.04 7.02 1.75
N ARG A 12 -33.21 7.94 2.26
CA ARG A 12 -31.78 7.67 2.37
C ARG A 12 -31.66 6.64 3.47
N GLY A 13 -31.71 5.35 3.11
CA GLY A 13 -31.05 4.34 3.93
C GLY A 13 -29.67 4.90 4.22
N ALA A 14 -29.39 5.16 5.51
CA ALA A 14 -28.17 5.83 5.91
C ALA A 14 -27.00 4.97 5.43
N VAL A 15 -26.41 5.34 4.29
CA VAL A 15 -25.21 4.72 3.77
C VAL A 15 -24.21 4.81 4.91
N ARG A 16 -23.93 3.66 5.55
CA ARG A 16 -22.99 3.60 6.65
C ARG A 16 -21.62 3.84 6.06
N LEU A 17 -21.23 5.10 6.01
CA LEU A 17 -19.89 5.51 5.63
C LEU A 17 -18.90 4.80 6.57
N PRO A 18 -17.79 4.25 6.05
CA PRO A 18 -16.76 3.69 6.89
C PRO A 18 -16.34 4.74 7.92
N ARG A 19 -16.22 4.30 9.19
CA ARG A 19 -15.97 5.18 10.35
C ARG A 19 -14.68 6.02 10.22
N ILE A 20 -13.79 5.65 9.30
CA ILE A 20 -12.53 6.35 9.03
C ILE A 20 -12.45 6.64 7.54
N ILE A 21 -12.71 7.90 7.17
CA ILE A 21 -12.39 8.43 5.85
C ILE A 21 -11.01 9.06 5.96
N HIS A 22 -10.00 8.44 5.34
CA HIS A 22 -8.63 8.93 5.38
C HIS A 22 -8.53 10.22 4.54
N ARG A 23 -8.47 11.38 5.20
CA ARG A 23 -8.35 12.72 4.58
C ARG A 23 -7.01 13.37 4.99
N PRO A 24 -5.89 12.99 4.38
CA PRO A 24 -4.57 13.55 4.73
C PRO A 24 -4.50 15.07 4.52
N ASP A 25 -5.37 15.61 3.67
CA ASP A 25 -5.47 17.04 3.33
C ASP A 25 -6.00 17.92 4.48
N LEU A 26 -6.63 17.30 5.48
CA LEU A 26 -7.16 17.98 6.68
C LEU A 26 -6.17 17.93 7.86
N GLN A 27 -5.05 17.24 7.72
CA GLN A 27 -4.05 17.16 8.77
C GLN A 27 -3.24 18.46 8.83
N SER A 28 -3.35 19.18 9.94
CA SER A 28 -2.59 20.41 10.12
C SER A 28 -1.08 20.12 10.12
N ARG A 29 -0.28 21.05 9.56
CA ARG A 29 1.20 20.94 9.55
C ARG A 29 1.76 20.70 10.96
N ARG A 30 1.14 21.28 11.99
CA ARG A 30 1.50 21.10 13.41
C ARG A 30 1.31 19.65 13.86
N GLN A 31 0.16 19.04 13.58
CA GLN A 31 -0.10 17.64 13.92
C GLN A 31 0.91 16.71 13.23
N ARG A 32 1.21 16.96 11.95
CA ARG A 32 2.20 16.17 11.21
C ARG A 32 3.59 16.25 11.84
N SER A 33 4.02 17.43 12.29
CA SER A 33 5.31 17.60 12.96
C SER A 33 5.37 16.90 14.33
N VAL A 34 4.28 16.92 15.11
CA VAL A 34 4.22 16.20 16.39
C VAL A 34 4.37 14.69 16.19
N PHE A 35 3.66 14.12 15.22
CA PHE A 35 3.81 12.69 14.90
C PHE A 35 5.22 12.35 14.42
N ALA A 36 5.83 13.21 13.58
CA ALA A 36 7.20 13.01 13.14
C ALA A 36 8.21 13.07 14.29
N LEU A 37 8.00 13.98 15.26
CA LEU A 37 8.85 14.09 16.45
C LEU A 37 8.72 12.87 17.36
N VAL A 38 7.49 12.42 17.62
CA VAL A 38 7.25 11.19 18.40
C VAL A 38 7.90 9.97 17.74
N ALA A 39 7.73 9.84 16.42
CA ALA A 39 8.39 8.79 15.65
C ALA A 39 9.92 8.89 15.74
N GLY A 40 10.48 10.09 15.61
CA GLY A 40 11.92 10.34 15.72
C GLY A 40 12.48 9.92 17.09
N ILE A 41 11.80 10.29 18.18
CA ILE A 41 12.18 9.87 19.54
C ILE A 41 12.11 8.33 19.66
N GLY A 42 11.05 7.71 19.15
CA GLY A 42 10.91 6.26 19.14
C GLY A 42 12.06 5.56 18.40
N TRP A 43 12.45 6.08 17.24
CA TRP A 43 13.61 5.58 16.48
C TRP A 43 14.92 5.76 17.25
N MET A 44 15.14 6.92 17.87
CA MET A 44 16.35 7.16 18.69
C MET A 44 16.42 6.19 19.87
N LEU A 45 15.31 5.96 20.57
CA LEU A 45 15.25 5.01 21.68
C LEU A 45 15.48 3.57 21.21
N TRP A 46 14.90 3.20 20.06
CA TRP A 46 15.08 1.88 19.47
C TRP A 46 16.54 1.65 19.04
N LEU A 47 17.18 2.64 18.42
CA LEU A 47 18.61 2.58 18.08
C LEU A 47 19.49 2.56 19.33
N TYR A 48 19.13 3.33 20.36
CA TYR A 48 19.82 3.32 21.65
C TYR A 48 19.78 1.92 22.29
N LEU A 49 18.65 1.21 22.19
CA LEU A 49 18.52 -0.16 22.69
C LEU A 49 19.43 -1.15 21.95
N LEU A 50 19.83 -0.87 20.70
CA LEU A 50 20.77 -1.68 19.94
C LEU A 50 22.24 -1.40 20.29
N LEU A 51 22.56 -0.29 20.97
CA LEU A 51 23.93 0.01 21.42
C LEU A 51 24.59 -1.11 22.22
N PRO A 52 23.97 -1.72 23.27
CA PRO A 52 24.61 -2.83 23.99
C PRO A 52 24.91 -4.03 23.08
N LEU A 53 24.04 -4.32 22.11
CA LEU A 53 24.26 -5.40 21.15
C LEU A 53 25.40 -5.05 20.18
N ALA A 54 25.47 -3.79 19.73
CA ALA A 54 26.58 -3.27 18.93
C ALA A 54 27.90 -3.26 19.70
N THR A 55 27.88 -2.98 21.01
CA THR A 55 29.04 -3.06 21.90
C THR A 55 29.50 -4.51 22.03
N ILE A 56 28.60 -5.44 22.33
CA ILE A 56 28.95 -6.88 22.38
C ILE A 56 29.52 -7.34 21.03
N GLY A 57 28.88 -6.95 19.92
CA GLY A 57 29.41 -7.20 18.58
C GLY A 57 30.81 -6.64 18.40
N SER A 58 31.05 -5.39 18.82
CA SER A 58 32.37 -4.75 18.76
C SER A 58 33.43 -5.50 19.56
N TRP A 59 33.06 -6.10 20.69
CA TRP A 59 33.95 -6.95 21.49
C TRP A 59 34.25 -8.27 20.79
N ILE A 60 33.25 -8.93 20.22
CA ILE A 60 33.39 -10.19 19.44
C ILE A 60 34.27 -9.96 18.20
N PHE A 61 34.03 -8.88 17.46
CA PHE A 61 34.80 -8.51 16.27
C PHE A 61 36.14 -7.83 16.59
N GLY A 62 36.44 -7.58 17.87
CA GLY A 62 37.73 -7.07 18.31
C GLY A 62 38.02 -5.63 17.93
N VAL A 63 37.01 -4.75 17.87
CA VAL A 63 37.17 -3.32 17.51
C VAL A 63 38.14 -2.59 18.46
N HIS A 64 38.26 -3.01 19.72
CA HIS A 64 39.28 -2.45 20.64
C HIS A 64 40.73 -2.78 20.24
N ARG A 65 40.96 -3.79 19.38
CA ARG A 65 42.28 -4.09 18.79
C ARG A 65 42.52 -3.34 17.47
N PHE A 66 41.52 -2.60 16.98
CA PHE A 66 41.61 -1.87 15.71
C PHE A 66 42.70 -0.80 15.77
N ASP A 67 42.82 -0.10 16.89
CA ASP A 67 43.84 0.94 17.12
C ASP A 67 45.26 0.36 17.01
N THR A 68 45.49 -0.79 17.64
CA THR A 68 46.78 -1.48 17.69
C THR A 68 47.17 -2.12 16.34
N TYR A 69 46.20 -2.56 15.54
CA TYR A 69 46.44 -3.22 14.25
C TYR A 69 46.50 -2.29 13.04
N VAL A 70 45.79 -1.15 13.10
CA VAL A 70 45.64 -0.25 11.94
C VAL A 70 46.55 0.97 12.05
N ILE A 71 46.82 1.50 13.25
CA ILE A 71 47.63 2.72 13.42
C ILE A 71 49.12 2.38 13.57
N ASP A 72 49.47 1.34 14.33
CA ASP A 72 50.86 1.09 14.75
C ASP A 72 51.59 -0.01 13.95
N ASN A 73 50.89 -0.78 13.11
CA ASN A 73 51.46 -1.94 12.42
C ASN A 73 51.23 -1.91 10.90
N HIS A 74 52.04 -1.11 10.20
CA HIS A 74 51.97 -0.88 8.75
C HIS A 74 51.98 -2.16 7.88
N GLY A 75 52.48 -3.29 8.39
CA GLY A 75 52.57 -4.56 7.66
C GLY A 75 51.26 -5.37 7.58
N HIS A 76 50.31 -5.17 8.50
CA HIS A 76 49.08 -6.00 8.58
C HIS A 76 47.81 -5.29 8.06
N ALA A 77 47.89 -3.98 7.80
CA ALA A 77 46.75 -3.18 7.32
C ALA A 77 46.15 -3.70 5.99
N TRP A 78 47.00 -4.17 5.07
CA TRP A 78 46.57 -4.69 3.76
C TRP A 78 45.82 -6.03 3.85
N ALA A 79 46.25 -6.92 4.74
CA ALA A 79 45.58 -8.20 4.95
C ALA A 79 44.18 -8.00 5.54
N SER A 80 44.05 -7.10 6.53
CA SER A 80 42.76 -6.74 7.13
C SER A 80 41.83 -6.08 6.11
N LEU A 81 42.35 -5.17 5.28
CA LEU A 81 41.58 -4.54 4.22
C LEU A 81 41.10 -5.55 3.17
N ALA A 82 41.94 -6.51 2.79
CA ALA A 82 41.58 -7.59 1.88
C ALA A 82 40.48 -8.49 2.45
N ILE A 83 40.54 -8.82 3.75
CA ILE A 83 39.49 -9.60 4.42
C ILE A 83 38.17 -8.84 4.46
N TYR A 84 38.18 -7.54 4.76
CA TYR A 84 36.96 -6.73 4.73
C TYR A 84 36.39 -6.61 3.32
N ALA A 85 37.22 -6.36 2.31
CA ALA A 85 36.80 -6.34 0.92
C ALA A 85 36.19 -7.68 0.49
N ALA A 86 36.84 -8.79 0.81
CA ALA A 86 36.33 -10.13 0.53
C ALA A 86 35.00 -10.41 1.25
N THR A 87 34.87 -9.97 2.50
CA THR A 87 33.62 -10.11 3.28
C THR A 87 32.48 -9.31 2.66
N ILE A 88 32.74 -8.06 2.24
CA ILE A 88 31.76 -7.20 1.56
C ILE A 88 31.33 -7.84 0.23
N VAL A 89 32.28 -8.35 -0.56
CA VAL A 89 31.99 -9.01 -1.83
C VAL A 89 31.17 -10.28 -1.62
N LEU A 90 31.50 -11.11 -0.63
CA LEU A 90 30.76 -12.33 -0.30
C LEU A 90 29.34 -12.00 0.19
N ALA A 91 29.19 -11.01 1.06
CA ALA A 91 27.88 -10.57 1.54
C ALA A 91 27.03 -10.00 0.39
N GLY A 92 27.63 -9.16 -0.47
CA GLY A 92 26.98 -8.63 -1.67
C GLY A 92 26.56 -9.75 -2.63
N ALA A 93 27.43 -10.73 -2.87
CA ALA A 93 27.12 -11.89 -3.70
C ALA A 93 25.97 -12.72 -3.12
N ALA A 94 25.96 -12.97 -1.81
CA ALA A 94 24.88 -13.67 -1.13
C ALA A 94 23.54 -12.93 -1.28
N LEU A 95 23.54 -11.60 -1.11
CA LEU A 95 22.35 -10.76 -1.31
C LEU A 95 21.89 -10.77 -2.77
N LEU A 96 22.80 -10.73 -3.73
CA LEU A 96 22.46 -10.80 -5.16
C LEU A 96 21.88 -12.16 -5.52
N VAL A 97 22.45 -13.25 -5.01
CA VAL A 97 21.91 -14.61 -5.17
C VAL A 97 20.51 -14.69 -4.56
N TRP A 98 20.32 -14.16 -3.36
CA TRP A 98 19.01 -14.13 -2.70
C TRP A 98 17.99 -13.28 -3.47
N ALA A 99 18.39 -12.10 -3.95
CA ALA A 99 17.53 -11.24 -4.77
C ALA A 99 17.15 -11.92 -6.10
N PHE A 100 18.11 -12.57 -6.76
CA PHE A 100 17.86 -13.31 -8.00
C PHE A 100 16.95 -14.51 -7.77
N TYR A 101 17.14 -15.23 -6.67
CA TYR A 101 16.26 -16.32 -6.25
C TYR A 101 14.82 -15.81 -6.05
N ASN A 102 14.63 -14.73 -5.27
CA ASN A 102 13.32 -14.14 -5.04
C ASN A 102 12.70 -13.64 -6.33
N TYR A 103 13.48 -12.97 -7.17
CA TYR A 103 13.02 -12.53 -8.48
C TYR A 103 12.54 -13.72 -9.32
N ARG A 104 13.35 -14.76 -9.49
CA ARG A 104 12.95 -15.96 -10.25
C ARG A 104 11.71 -16.64 -9.63
N ARG A 105 11.63 -16.74 -8.31
CA ARG A 105 10.54 -17.40 -7.59
C ARG A 105 9.22 -16.65 -7.65
N PHE A 106 9.25 -15.31 -7.63
CA PHE A 106 8.08 -14.43 -7.53
C PHE A 106 7.80 -13.59 -8.79
N ARG A 107 8.62 -13.71 -9.86
CA ARG A 107 8.42 -12.99 -11.14
C ARG A 107 7.05 -13.23 -11.79
N HIS A 108 6.38 -14.33 -11.49
CA HIS A 108 5.05 -14.68 -12.02
C HIS A 108 3.93 -14.46 -11.00
N ALA A 109 4.25 -13.94 -9.81
CA ALA A 109 3.28 -13.62 -8.77
C ALA A 109 2.75 -12.17 -8.91
N ASP A 110 2.66 -11.67 -10.15
CA ASP A 110 1.93 -10.44 -10.40
C ASP A 110 0.43 -10.71 -10.25
N ARG A 111 -0.02 -10.61 -8.99
CA ARG A 111 -1.43 -10.66 -8.60
C ARG A 111 -2.22 -9.45 -9.13
N ARG A 112 -1.57 -8.52 -9.83
CA ARG A 112 -2.22 -7.40 -10.52
C ARG A 112 -2.51 -7.73 -11.97
N GLN A 113 -2.98 -8.96 -12.24
CA GLN A 113 -3.72 -9.15 -13.48
C GLN A 113 -4.92 -8.21 -13.43
N PRO A 114 -5.09 -7.29 -14.41
CA PRO A 114 -6.31 -6.53 -14.49
C PRO A 114 -7.47 -7.52 -14.52
N ALA A 115 -8.47 -7.30 -13.66
CA ALA A 115 -9.66 -8.13 -13.66
C ALA A 115 -10.17 -8.23 -15.11
N SER A 116 -10.44 -9.44 -15.59
CA SER A 116 -10.93 -9.63 -16.96
C SER A 116 -12.10 -8.68 -17.22
N PRO A 117 -12.15 -8.01 -18.37
CA PRO A 117 -13.21 -7.06 -18.69
C PRO A 117 -14.57 -7.68 -18.39
N VAL A 118 -15.35 -7.03 -17.52
CA VAL A 118 -16.68 -7.52 -17.16
C VAL A 118 -17.57 -7.33 -18.36
N THR A 119 -18.07 -8.44 -18.92
CA THR A 119 -18.93 -8.39 -20.10
C THR A 119 -20.34 -7.90 -19.72
N PRO A 120 -21.08 -7.26 -20.64
CA PRO A 120 -22.45 -6.78 -20.38
C PRO A 120 -23.39 -7.87 -19.86
N GLU A 121 -23.15 -9.14 -20.22
CA GLU A 121 -23.94 -10.29 -19.77
C GLU A 121 -23.68 -10.64 -18.30
N LYS A 122 -22.42 -10.51 -17.84
CA LYS A 122 -22.07 -10.70 -16.42
C LYS A 122 -22.65 -9.59 -15.55
N LEU A 123 -22.63 -8.35 -16.06
CA LEU A 123 -23.27 -7.20 -15.43
C LEU A 123 -24.79 -7.36 -15.37
N ALA A 124 -25.40 -7.82 -16.46
CA ALA A 124 -26.82 -8.12 -16.55
C ALA A 124 -27.24 -9.13 -15.47
N LEU A 125 -26.48 -10.22 -15.34
CA LEU A 125 -26.73 -11.26 -14.36
C LEU A 125 -26.52 -10.78 -12.91
N SER A 126 -25.51 -9.96 -12.64
CA SER A 126 -25.25 -9.45 -11.28
C SER A 126 -26.29 -8.44 -10.79
N PHE A 127 -26.91 -7.69 -11.72
CA PHE A 127 -27.86 -6.63 -11.41
C PHE A 127 -29.32 -7.00 -11.75
N GLY A 128 -29.58 -8.22 -12.22
CA GLY A 128 -30.92 -8.70 -12.57
C GLY A 128 -31.56 -7.98 -13.76
N VAL A 129 -30.75 -7.39 -14.66
CA VAL A 129 -31.22 -6.61 -15.83
C VAL A 129 -30.83 -7.28 -17.14
N ASN A 130 -31.42 -6.85 -18.25
CA ASN A 130 -31.06 -7.36 -19.58
C ASN A 130 -29.72 -6.74 -20.07
N SER A 131 -28.93 -7.49 -20.84
CA SER A 131 -27.68 -7.01 -21.46
C SER A 131 -27.89 -5.79 -22.37
N ALA A 132 -29.06 -5.71 -23.04
CA ALA A 132 -29.45 -4.53 -23.82
C ALA A 132 -29.63 -3.27 -22.96
N GLN A 133 -30.19 -3.42 -21.75
CA GLN A 133 -30.34 -2.32 -20.78
C GLN A 133 -28.97 -1.89 -20.24
N VAL A 134 -28.07 -2.83 -19.97
CA VAL A 134 -26.68 -2.51 -19.57
C VAL A 134 -25.96 -1.71 -20.65
N ALA A 135 -26.11 -2.09 -21.92
CA ALA A 135 -25.51 -1.38 -23.05
C ALA A 135 -26.08 0.05 -23.21
N GLU A 136 -27.37 0.25 -22.92
CA GLU A 136 -27.99 1.57 -22.92
C GLU A 136 -27.50 2.44 -21.76
N LEU A 137 -27.39 1.86 -20.56
CA LEU A 137 -26.88 2.52 -19.36
C LEU A 137 -25.42 2.95 -19.52
N GLN A 138 -24.58 2.13 -20.15
CA GLN A 138 -23.17 2.44 -20.42
C GLN A 138 -22.99 3.61 -21.41
N ARG A 139 -23.98 3.87 -22.28
CA ARG A 139 -23.94 4.98 -23.24
C ARG A 139 -24.43 6.30 -22.64
N ALA A 140 -25.12 6.26 -21.51
CA ALA A 140 -25.65 7.45 -20.88
C ALA A 140 -24.60 8.12 -19.97
N ARG A 141 -24.47 9.44 -20.09
CA ARG A 141 -23.53 10.25 -19.29
C ARG A 141 -23.93 10.36 -17.82
N SER A 142 -25.24 10.36 -17.56
CA SER A 142 -25.82 10.45 -16.21
C SER A 142 -27.12 9.64 -16.13
N VAL A 143 -27.17 8.70 -15.19
CA VAL A 143 -28.35 7.88 -14.91
C VAL A 143 -28.54 7.75 -13.40
N THR A 144 -29.78 7.90 -12.96
CA THR A 144 -30.21 7.54 -11.62
C THR A 144 -30.71 6.10 -11.63
N LEU A 145 -30.05 5.23 -10.87
CA LEU A 145 -30.45 3.83 -10.70
C LEU A 145 -31.11 3.64 -9.33
N GLU A 146 -32.27 3.01 -9.33
CA GLU A 146 -32.97 2.57 -8.12
C GLU A 146 -32.76 1.07 -7.94
N HIS A 147 -32.22 0.68 -6.79
CA HIS A 147 -31.89 -0.71 -6.48
C HIS A 147 -32.83 -1.31 -5.43
N ASP A 148 -33.11 -2.60 -5.53
CA ASP A 148 -33.81 -3.36 -4.49
C ASP A 148 -32.88 -3.71 -3.31
N ALA A 149 -33.46 -4.30 -2.25
CA ALA A 149 -32.71 -4.75 -1.07
C ALA A 149 -31.67 -5.85 -1.37
N LYS A 150 -31.72 -6.47 -2.56
CA LYS A 150 -30.79 -7.51 -3.03
C LYS A 150 -29.75 -6.97 -4.02
N GLY A 151 -29.83 -5.70 -4.41
CA GLY A 151 -28.93 -5.02 -5.33
C GLY A 151 -29.38 -5.02 -6.81
N ASN A 152 -30.55 -5.58 -7.15
CA ASN A 152 -31.06 -5.57 -8.52
C ASN A 152 -31.54 -4.17 -8.91
N ILE A 153 -31.39 -3.80 -10.17
CA ILE A 153 -31.89 -2.51 -10.68
C ILE A 153 -33.39 -2.65 -10.98
N ILE A 154 -34.22 -1.89 -10.25
CA ILE A 154 -35.67 -1.86 -10.44
C ILE A 154 -36.05 -0.76 -11.44
N ARG A 155 -35.36 0.38 -11.38
CA ARG A 155 -35.67 1.55 -12.22
C ARG A 155 -34.41 2.29 -12.62
N SER A 156 -34.38 2.76 -13.86
CA SER A 156 -33.36 3.68 -14.36
C SER A 156 -34.03 4.95 -14.88
N ALA A 157 -33.64 6.11 -14.36
CA ALA A 157 -34.07 7.42 -14.85
C ALA A 157 -32.86 8.16 -15.43
N ARG A 158 -32.91 8.49 -16.72
CA ARG A 158 -31.88 9.29 -17.39
C ARG A 158 -32.07 10.76 -16.98
N HIS A 159 -30.97 11.43 -16.66
CA HIS A 159 -31.00 12.89 -16.53
C HIS A 159 -30.73 13.47 -17.92
N GLU A 160 -31.77 13.96 -18.59
CA GLU A 160 -31.61 14.78 -19.79
C GLU A 160 -31.27 16.19 -19.32
N GLU A 161 -30.00 16.58 -19.47
CA GLU A 161 -29.63 18.00 -19.48
C GLU A 161 -30.23 18.59 -20.77
N VAL A 162 -31.24 19.45 -20.62
CA VAL A 162 -31.69 20.39 -21.65
C VAL A 162 -30.65 21.48 -21.81
#